data_AF-A0A359MXV6-F1
#
_entry.id   AF-A0A359MXV6-F1
#
_cell.length_a   1.000
_cell.length_b   1.000
_cell.length_c   1.000
_cell.angle_alpha   90.00
_cell.angle_beta   90.00
_cell.angle_gamma   90.00
#
_symmetry.space_group_name_H-M   'P 1'
#
loop_
_entity.id
_entity.type
_entity.pdbx_description
1 polymer ?
#
loop_
_entity_poly.entity_id
_entity_poly.type
_entity_poly.pdbx_seq_one_letter_code
_entity_poly.pdbx_strand_id
1 'polypeptide(L)'
;MKSTYILAVNVLVIAVVLGGVAGFVWWQNGFEERLPIRGDQVAVGLVPDDGTYIAACYYASPGKVEQRGVILLHMFSSNQNAWNNLAAELQDRNFEVMTLDFRGHGDSDGEESALKEADYAQMVNDAAEAVEYLYDLNADMNIAVMGAGL
;
A
#
# COMPACT_ATOMS: atom_id res chain seq x y z
N MET A 1 53.05 -19.83 4.68
CA MET A 1 51.86 -20.35 3.96
C MET A 1 50.77 -20.94 4.86
N LYS A 2 51.04 -21.47 6.06
CA LYS A 2 49.99 -22.02 6.96
C LYS A 2 49.15 -20.98 7.73
N SER A 3 49.73 -19.81 8.04
CA SER A 3 49.07 -18.76 8.85
C SER A 3 47.91 -18.07 8.11
N THR A 4 48.08 -17.76 6.82
CA THR A 4 47.07 -17.09 6.00
C THR A 4 45.83 -17.96 5.74
N TYR A 5 46.02 -19.28 5.62
CA TYR A 5 44.93 -20.25 5.44
C TYR A 5 44.04 -20.36 6.69
N ILE A 6 44.64 -20.36 7.89
CA ILE A 6 43.88 -20.44 9.15
C ILE A 6 43.05 -19.16 9.34
N LEU A 7 43.60 -18.00 8.98
CA LEU A 7 42.87 -16.73 9.04
C LEU A 7 41.68 -16.70 8.07
N ALA A 8 41.86 -17.17 6.83
CA ALA A 8 40.80 -17.22 5.82
C ALA A 8 39.66 -18.18 6.20
N VAL A 9 39.98 -19.36 6.74
CA VAL A 9 38.98 -20.34 7.20
C VAL A 9 38.19 -19.80 8.39
N ASN A 10 38.85 -19.12 9.34
CA ASN A 10 38.17 -18.52 10.50
C ASN A 10 37.21 -17.39 10.09
N VAL A 11 37.61 -16.53 9.13
CA VAL A 11 36.73 -15.47 8.60
C VAL A 11 35.51 -16.06 7.89
N LEU A 12 35.68 -17.12 7.11
CA LEU A 12 34.57 -17.78 6.41
C LEU A 12 33.57 -18.41 7.39
N VAL A 13 34.07 -19.09 8.42
CA VAL A 13 33.21 -19.70 9.47
C VAL A 13 32.43 -18.62 10.23
N ILE A 14 33.08 -17.50 10.59
CA ILE A 14 32.40 -16.38 11.25
C ILE A 14 31.32 -15.78 10.34
N ALA A 15 31.58 -15.60 9.04
CA ALA A 15 30.60 -15.06 8.11
C ALA A 15 29.37 -15.98 7.95
N VAL A 16 29.56 -17.29 7.91
CA VAL A 16 28.45 -18.26 7.83
C VAL A 16 27.64 -18.30 9.14
N VAL A 17 28.30 -18.23 10.29
CA VAL A 17 27.61 -18.18 11.60
C VAL A 17 26.83 -16.88 11.74
N LEU A 18 27.41 -15.73 11.40
CA LEU A 18 26.72 -14.44 11.45
C LEU A 18 25.56 -14.38 10.45
N GLY A 19 25.74 -14.87 9.23
CA GLY A 19 24.69 -14.95 8.21
C GLY A 19 23.56 -15.91 8.62
N GLY A 20 23.90 -17.04 9.25
CA GLY A 20 22.93 -18.00 9.76
C GLY A 20 22.16 -17.48 10.98
N VAL A 21 22.81 -16.76 11.90
CA VAL A 21 22.14 -16.11 13.04
C VAL A 21 21.25 -14.97 12.56
N ALA A 22 21.70 -14.15 11.62
CA ALA A 22 20.87 -13.13 10.99
C ALA A 22 19.67 -13.79 10.30
N GLY A 23 19.88 -14.76 9.42
CA GLY A 23 18.79 -15.49 8.75
C GLY A 23 17.83 -16.18 9.71
N PHE A 24 18.31 -16.72 10.83
CA PHE A 24 17.48 -17.36 11.86
C PHE A 24 16.69 -16.34 12.68
N VAL A 25 17.29 -15.20 13.04
CA VAL A 25 16.59 -14.07 13.69
C VAL A 25 15.52 -13.51 12.74
N TRP A 26 15.85 -13.38 11.46
CA TRP A 26 14.93 -12.94 10.42
C TRP A 26 13.77 -13.93 10.22
N TRP A 27 14.04 -15.24 10.31
CA TRP A 27 13.01 -16.28 10.22
C TRP A 27 12.13 -16.37 11.47
N GLN A 28 12.70 -16.21 12.67
CA GLN A 28 11.93 -16.23 13.93
C GLN A 28 11.03 -15.02 14.11
N ASN A 29 11.45 -13.85 13.61
CA ASN A 29 10.66 -12.63 13.73
C ASN A 29 9.56 -12.51 12.67
N GLY A 30 9.52 -13.41 11.69
CA GLY A 30 8.63 -13.30 10.54
C GLY A 30 8.94 -12.06 9.70
N PHE A 31 8.60 -12.10 8.42
CA PHE A 31 8.38 -10.85 7.70
C PHE A 31 7.11 -10.22 8.26
N GLU A 32 7.18 -9.58 9.43
CA GLU A 32 6.28 -8.48 9.69
C GLU A 32 6.73 -7.35 8.77
N GLU A 33 6.28 -7.39 7.51
CA GLU A 33 5.91 -6.13 6.88
C GLU A 33 5.02 -5.44 7.91
N ARG A 34 5.52 -4.35 8.50
CA ARG A 34 4.74 -3.57 9.45
C ARG A 34 3.53 -3.09 8.69
N LEU A 35 2.44 -3.83 8.81
CA LEU A 35 1.12 -3.29 8.60
C LEU A 35 1.07 -2.01 9.43
N PRO A 36 0.45 -0.94 8.90
CA PRO A 36 0.29 0.29 9.65
C PRO A 36 -0.24 -0.02 11.05
N ILE A 37 0.17 0.76 12.05
CA ILE A 37 -0.38 0.61 13.40
C ILE A 37 -1.91 0.70 13.23
N ARG A 38 -2.60 -0.36 13.61
CA ARG A 38 -4.03 -0.51 13.35
C ARG A 38 -4.79 0.61 14.06
N GLY A 39 -5.67 1.29 13.34
CA GLY A 39 -6.27 2.56 13.78
C GLY A 39 -5.59 3.82 13.25
N ASP A 40 -4.42 3.72 12.60
CA ASP A 40 -3.80 4.85 11.90
C ASP A 40 -4.26 4.95 10.44
N GLN A 41 -4.12 6.14 9.87
CA GLN A 41 -4.14 6.36 8.42
C GLN A 41 -2.71 6.46 7.90
N VAL A 42 -2.41 5.82 6.77
CA VAL A 42 -1.07 5.76 6.19
C VAL A 42 -1.12 6.07 4.71
N ALA A 43 -0.20 6.93 4.26
CA ALA A 43 -0.01 7.20 2.84
C ALA A 43 0.51 5.96 2.12
N VAL A 44 -0.11 5.64 0.99
CA VAL A 44 0.20 4.48 0.14
C VAL A 44 0.47 4.99 -1.27
N GLY A 45 1.50 4.43 -1.92
CA GLY A 45 1.73 4.61 -3.34
C GLY A 45 1.22 3.39 -4.10
N LEU A 46 0.27 3.60 -5.00
CA LEU A 46 -0.25 2.58 -5.91
C LEU A 46 0.40 2.76 -7.28
N VAL A 47 0.64 1.67 -7.99
CA VAL A 47 1.30 1.69 -9.31
C VAL A 47 0.56 0.72 -10.24
N PRO A 48 -0.47 1.18 -10.97
CA PRO A 48 -1.14 0.37 -11.96
C PRO A 48 -0.17 -0.11 -13.05
N ASP A 49 -0.60 -1.08 -13.87
CA ASP A 49 0.22 -1.73 -14.91
C ASP A 49 0.94 -0.77 -15.88
N ASP A 50 0.41 0.43 -16.10
CA ASP A 50 1.02 1.43 -16.97
C ASP A 50 2.16 2.24 -16.31
N GLY A 51 2.45 1.97 -15.03
CA GLY A 51 3.54 2.56 -14.27
C GLY A 51 3.24 3.95 -13.69
N THR A 52 2.02 4.45 -13.83
CA THR A 52 1.61 5.75 -13.26
C THR A 52 1.63 5.68 -11.74
N TYR A 53 2.30 6.63 -11.07
CA TYR A 53 2.19 6.71 -9.61
C TYR A 53 0.84 7.31 -9.19
N ILE A 54 0.14 6.62 -8.30
CA ILE A 54 -1.15 7.01 -7.74
C ILE A 54 -1.00 7.17 -6.23
N ALA A 55 -1.16 8.40 -5.74
CA ALA A 55 -1.18 8.70 -4.32
C ALA A 55 -2.49 8.23 -3.69
N ALA A 56 -2.39 7.49 -2.59
CA ALA A 56 -3.50 6.97 -1.84
C ALA A 56 -3.29 7.11 -0.33
N CYS A 57 -4.37 6.94 0.43
CA CYS A 57 -4.34 6.87 1.87
C CYS A 57 -5.17 5.66 2.32
N TYR A 58 -4.55 4.81 3.13
CA TYR A 58 -5.18 3.64 3.71
C TYR A 58 -5.48 3.91 5.18
N TYR A 59 -6.75 3.77 5.54
CA TYR A 59 -7.27 3.88 6.90
C TYR A 59 -7.47 2.47 7.44
N ALA A 60 -6.49 2.02 8.23
CA ALA A 60 -6.49 0.66 8.74
C ALA A 60 -7.52 0.51 9.87
N SER A 61 -8.42 -0.45 9.75
CA SER A 61 -9.40 -0.73 10.81
C SER A 61 -8.71 -1.00 12.16
N PRO A 62 -9.32 -0.62 13.30
CA PRO A 62 -8.79 -0.99 14.60
C PRO A 62 -8.77 -2.52 14.78
N GLY A 63 -7.66 -3.07 15.28
CA GLY A 63 -7.56 -4.51 15.55
C GLY A 63 -7.01 -5.32 14.37
N LYS A 64 -7.69 -6.38 13.98
CA LYS A 64 -7.23 -7.27 12.89
C LYS A 64 -7.82 -6.82 11.55
N VAL A 65 -7.22 -7.27 10.44
CA VAL A 65 -7.82 -7.05 9.11
C VAL A 65 -9.20 -7.70 9.07
N GLU A 66 -10.22 -6.90 8.79
CA GLU A 66 -11.59 -7.36 8.63
C GLU A 66 -11.89 -7.67 7.15
N GLN A 67 -13.04 -8.31 6.87
CA GLN A 67 -13.47 -8.63 5.49
C GLN A 67 -14.34 -7.53 4.86
N ARG A 68 -14.20 -6.28 5.32
CA ARG A 68 -15.09 -5.16 4.96
C ARG A 68 -14.27 -4.01 4.39
N GLY A 69 -14.09 -4.03 3.08
CA GLY A 69 -13.32 -3.02 2.36
C GLY A 69 -14.21 -1.92 1.80
N VAL A 70 -13.71 -0.69 1.79
CA VAL A 70 -14.32 0.44 1.11
C VAL A 70 -13.27 1.22 0.34
N ILE A 71 -13.57 1.55 -0.92
CA ILE A 71 -12.75 2.46 -1.73
C ILE A 71 -13.59 3.71 -2.02
N LEU A 72 -13.01 4.87 -1.76
CA LEU A 72 -13.63 6.19 -1.90
C LEU A 72 -12.94 6.95 -3.04
N LEU A 73 -13.65 7.09 -4.15
CA LEU A 73 -13.20 7.77 -5.37
C LEU A 73 -13.64 9.24 -5.32
N HIS A 74 -12.70 10.17 -5.46
CA HIS A 74 -13.02 11.60 -5.39
C HIS A 74 -13.79 12.10 -6.62
N MET A 75 -14.48 13.23 -6.45
CA MET A 75 -15.20 13.94 -7.49
C MET A 75 -14.31 14.74 -8.44
N PHE A 76 -14.89 15.18 -9.54
CA PHE A 76 -14.26 16.06 -10.54
C PHE A 76 -13.57 17.28 -9.92
N SER A 77 -12.35 17.57 -10.38
CA SER A 77 -11.48 18.65 -9.92
C SER A 77 -11.36 18.73 -8.39
N SER A 78 -11.24 17.55 -7.77
CA SER A 78 -11.03 17.39 -6.32
C SER A 78 -9.83 16.48 -6.06
N ASN A 79 -9.70 15.99 -4.83
CA ASN A 79 -8.69 15.03 -4.42
C ASN A 79 -9.21 14.19 -3.24
N GLN A 80 -8.45 13.17 -2.87
CA GLN A 80 -8.77 12.17 -1.85
C GLN A 80 -9.10 12.77 -0.48
N ASN A 81 -8.54 13.95 -0.14
CA ASN A 81 -8.73 14.55 1.18
C ASN A 81 -10.17 14.95 1.46
N ALA A 82 -10.99 15.12 0.41
CA ALA A 82 -12.40 15.40 0.58
C ALA A 82 -13.16 14.24 1.26
N TRP A 83 -12.57 13.05 1.30
CA TRP A 83 -13.10 11.88 1.98
C TRP A 83 -12.63 11.69 3.42
N ASN A 84 -11.67 12.48 3.92
CA ASN A 84 -11.00 12.25 5.22
C ASN A 84 -11.98 11.99 6.37
N ASN A 85 -13.06 12.78 6.47
CA ASN A 85 -14.07 12.62 7.53
C ASN A 85 -14.84 11.29 7.40
N LEU A 86 -15.30 10.96 6.20
CA LEU A 86 -16.04 9.71 5.97
C LEU A 86 -15.13 8.49 6.14
N ALA A 87 -13.88 8.57 5.67
CA ALA A 87 -12.91 7.52 5.80
C ALA A 87 -12.62 7.19 7.27
N ALA A 88 -12.42 8.22 8.11
CA ALA A 88 -12.27 8.05 9.56
C ALA A 88 -13.53 7.45 10.22
N GLU A 89 -14.73 7.93 9.86
CA GLU A 89 -15.98 7.36 10.40
C GLU A 89 -16.18 5.88 10.02
N LEU A 90 -15.77 5.48 8.83
CA LEU A 90 -15.82 4.09 8.37
C LEU A 90 -14.74 3.24 9.05
N GLN A 91 -13.53 3.77 9.20
CA GLN A 91 -12.44 3.13 9.94
C GLN A 91 -12.87 2.80 11.39
N ASP A 92 -13.47 3.76 12.10
CA ASP A 92 -14.01 3.58 13.46
C ASP A 92 -15.11 2.51 13.54
N ARG A 93 -15.74 2.18 12.41
CA ARG A 93 -16.76 1.13 12.26
C ARG A 93 -16.18 -0.20 11.77
N ASN A 94 -14.86 -0.36 11.85
CA ASN A 94 -14.10 -1.53 11.43
C ASN A 94 -14.24 -1.84 9.94
N PHE A 95 -14.12 -0.81 9.10
CA PHE A 95 -13.88 -0.97 7.68
C PHE A 95 -12.40 -0.74 7.37
N GLU A 96 -11.88 -1.47 6.39
CA GLU A 96 -10.63 -1.17 5.73
C GLU A 96 -10.92 -0.18 4.61
N VAL A 97 -10.44 1.06 4.75
CA VAL A 97 -10.84 2.14 3.83
C VAL A 97 -9.64 2.64 3.04
N MET A 98 -9.83 2.81 1.74
CA MET A 98 -8.87 3.47 0.87
C MET A 98 -9.48 4.70 0.21
N THR A 99 -8.68 5.76 0.16
CA THR A 99 -8.90 6.91 -0.71
C THR A 99 -7.75 6.98 -1.69
N LEU A 100 -7.97 7.51 -2.90
CA LEU A 100 -6.90 7.77 -3.86
C LEU A 100 -7.13 9.07 -4.60
N ASP A 101 -6.04 9.66 -5.07
CA ASP A 101 -6.02 10.71 -6.08
C ASP A 101 -5.94 10.05 -7.45
N PHE A 102 -6.91 10.26 -8.34
CA PHE A 102 -6.78 9.77 -9.70
C PHE A 102 -5.57 10.39 -10.40
N ARG A 103 -5.04 9.74 -11.45
CA ARG A 103 -4.01 10.33 -12.30
C ARG A 103 -4.38 11.77 -12.69
N GLY A 104 -3.39 12.66 -12.63
CA GLY A 104 -3.56 14.09 -12.86
C GLY A 104 -4.23 14.88 -11.73
N HIS A 105 -4.50 14.28 -10.58
CA HIS A 105 -5.09 14.96 -9.42
C HIS A 105 -4.22 14.81 -8.18
N GLY A 106 -4.37 15.75 -7.24
CA GLY A 106 -3.73 15.70 -5.93
C GLY A 106 -2.22 15.45 -6.02
N ASP A 107 -1.77 14.41 -5.32
CA ASP A 107 -0.35 14.04 -5.26
C ASP A 107 0.01 12.88 -6.23
N SER A 108 -0.90 12.51 -7.13
CA SER A 108 -0.67 11.51 -8.19
C SER A 108 0.05 12.09 -9.40
N ASP A 109 0.67 11.22 -10.19
CA ASP A 109 1.36 11.62 -11.42
C ASP A 109 0.42 12.27 -12.42
N GLY A 110 0.94 13.28 -13.12
CA GLY A 110 0.25 14.01 -14.18
C GLY A 110 -0.34 15.35 -13.70
N GLU A 111 -1.11 15.99 -14.58
CA GLU A 111 -1.76 17.27 -14.30
C GLU A 111 -3.16 17.27 -14.92
N GLU A 112 -4.18 17.71 -14.18
CA GLU A 112 -5.59 17.67 -14.63
C GLU A 112 -5.76 18.37 -15.99
N SER A 113 -5.10 19.52 -16.15
CA SER A 113 -5.13 20.32 -17.39
C SER A 113 -4.49 19.64 -18.61
N ALA A 114 -3.70 18.59 -18.40
CA ALA A 114 -3.01 17.83 -19.44
C ALA A 114 -3.67 16.49 -19.77
N LEU A 115 -4.72 16.11 -19.03
CA LEU A 115 -5.46 14.86 -19.24
C LEU A 115 -6.11 14.84 -20.63
N LYS A 116 -6.06 13.65 -21.24
CA LYS A 116 -6.69 13.33 -22.52
C LYS A 116 -7.78 12.29 -22.29
N GLU A 117 -8.64 12.12 -23.28
CA GLU A 117 -9.68 11.07 -23.30
C GLU A 117 -9.14 9.67 -22.93
N ALA A 118 -7.94 9.33 -23.38
CA ALA A 118 -7.31 8.05 -23.05
C ALA A 118 -6.96 7.93 -21.56
N ASP A 119 -6.61 9.03 -20.90
CA ASP A 119 -6.25 9.03 -19.48
C ASP A 119 -7.50 8.82 -18.60
N TYR A 120 -8.64 9.40 -18.97
CA TYR A 120 -9.90 9.16 -18.26
C TYR A 120 -10.33 7.69 -18.31
N ALA A 121 -10.10 7.01 -19.44
CA ALA A 121 -10.35 5.57 -19.54
C ALA A 121 -9.46 4.75 -18.58
N GLN A 122 -8.24 5.22 -18.32
CA GLN A 122 -7.27 4.54 -17.47
C GLN A 122 -7.52 4.77 -15.97
N MET A 123 -8.34 5.74 -15.57
CA MET A 123 -8.72 5.93 -14.15
C MET A 123 -9.43 4.71 -13.55
N VAL A 124 -10.03 3.85 -14.39
CA VAL A 124 -10.56 2.56 -13.95
C VAL A 124 -9.45 1.66 -13.42
N ASN A 125 -8.26 1.69 -14.03
CA ASN A 125 -7.11 0.92 -13.57
C ASN A 125 -6.51 1.49 -12.28
N ASP A 126 -6.56 2.82 -12.11
CA ASP A 126 -6.17 3.47 -10.84
C ASP A 126 -7.05 2.97 -9.68
N ALA A 127 -8.37 2.90 -9.92
CA ALA A 127 -9.30 2.34 -8.93
C ALA A 127 -9.14 0.83 -8.75
N ALA A 128 -8.83 0.08 -9.81
CA ALA A 128 -8.58 -1.36 -9.74
C ALA A 128 -7.34 -1.67 -8.90
N GLU A 129 -6.28 -0.87 -9.00
CA GLU A 129 -5.07 -1.05 -8.18
C GLU A 129 -5.37 -0.89 -6.68
N ALA A 130 -6.29 0.02 -6.31
CA ALA A 130 -6.77 0.13 -4.92
C ALA A 130 -7.60 -1.09 -4.48
N VAL A 131 -8.33 -1.74 -5.39
CA VAL A 131 -9.03 -3.00 -5.12
C VAL A 131 -8.03 -4.12 -4.85
N GLU A 132 -7.02 -4.26 -5.71
CA GLU A 132 -5.98 -5.28 -5.55
C GLU A 132 -5.23 -5.09 -4.23
N TYR A 133 -4.89 -3.84 -3.85
CA TYR A 133 -4.29 -3.55 -2.55
C TYR A 133 -5.11 -4.10 -1.37
N LEU A 134 -6.44 -3.92 -1.38
CA LEU A 134 -7.31 -4.45 -0.32
C LEU A 134 -7.42 -5.99 -0.36
N TYR A 135 -7.33 -6.61 -1.54
CA TYR A 135 -7.28 -8.07 -1.66
C TYR A 135 -5.96 -8.67 -1.19
N ASP A 136 -4.84 -7.99 -1.41
CA ASP A 136 -3.54 -8.41 -0.91
C ASP A 136 -3.48 -8.40 0.63
N LEU A 137 -4.21 -7.47 1.27
CA LEU A 137 -4.40 -7.48 2.72
C LEU A 137 -5.24 -8.67 3.20
N ASN A 138 -6.27 -9.04 2.44
CA ASN A 138 -7.17 -10.15 2.73
C ASN A 138 -7.93 -10.61 1.48
N ALA A 139 -7.59 -11.79 0.96
CA ALA A 139 -8.19 -12.32 -0.26
C ALA A 139 -9.72 -12.55 -0.16
N ASP A 140 -10.29 -12.64 1.06
CA ASP A 140 -11.73 -12.79 1.30
C ASP A 140 -12.45 -11.44 1.52
N MET A 141 -11.81 -10.30 1.18
CA MET A 141 -12.38 -8.97 1.39
C MET A 141 -13.67 -8.76 0.59
N ASN A 142 -14.73 -8.28 1.26
CA ASN A 142 -15.92 -7.77 0.59
C ASN A 142 -15.74 -6.26 0.38
N ILE A 143 -15.49 -5.85 -0.87
CA ILE A 143 -15.14 -4.48 -1.20
C ILE A 143 -16.35 -3.75 -1.79
N ALA A 144 -16.68 -2.60 -1.22
CA ALA A 144 -17.59 -1.63 -1.81
C ALA A 144 -16.80 -0.47 -2.42
N VAL A 145 -17.08 -0.11 -3.67
CA VAL A 145 -16.49 1.06 -4.33
C VAL A 145 -17.55 2.16 -4.38
N MET A 146 -17.20 3.34 -3.86
CA MET A 146 -18.09 4.51 -3.81
C MET A 146 -17.41 5.69 -4.48
N GLY A 147 -18.15 6.41 -5.31
CA GLY A 147 -17.70 7.65 -5.94
C GLY A 147 -18.72 8.76 -5.75
N ALA A 148 -18.26 9.99 -5.89
CA ALA A 148 -19.10 11.18 -5.95
C ALA A 148 -18.79 11.95 -7.23
N GLY A 149 -19.81 12.50 -7.89
CA GLY A 149 -19.77 13.52 -8.97
C GLY A 149 -18.66 13.45 -10.03
N LEU A 150 -19.05 13.27 -11.30
CA LEU A 150 -18.23 13.64 -12.47
C LEU A 150 -18.36 15.12 -12.80
#